data_AF-A0A970IML8-F1
#
_entry.id   AF-A0A970IML8-F1
#
_cell.length_a   1.000
_cell.length_b   1.000
_cell.length_c   1.000
_cell.angle_alpha   90.00
_cell.angle_beta   90.00
_cell.angle_gamma   90.00
#
_symmetry.space_group_name_H-M   'P 1'
#
loop_
_entity.id
_entity.type
_entity.pdbx_description
1 polymer ?
#
loop_
_entity_poly.entity_id
_entity_poly.type
_entity_poly.pdbx_seq_one_letter_code
_entity_poly.pdbx_strand_id
1 'polypeptide(L)'
;LLTYTATAAAVFGVYFRLQGIVFMPIFGLNNGMIPIVSYNYGARNKKRLIHAIKLSMTYAIVIMVIGFVMFQIFPAQLLSLYNATADMIAIGVPAFRIISISFLFAGFCIISGSVFQALGNGIPSMITSTSRQLIALIPLALLLSRIGGLNAIWWAFPLSEILAVVITAFFLKYFYNNKIKVLG
;
A
#
# COMPACT_ATOMS: atom_id res chain seq x y z
N LEU A 1 25.85 -18.09 -2.76
CA LEU A 1 24.49 -17.85 -3.30
C LEU A 1 23.40 -18.17 -2.28
N LEU A 2 23.38 -19.35 -1.64
CA LEU A 2 22.41 -19.70 -0.58
C LEU A 2 22.45 -18.78 0.66
N THR A 3 23.63 -18.31 1.07
CA THR A 3 23.78 -17.39 2.21
C THR A 3 23.16 -16.02 1.93
N TYR A 4 23.33 -15.46 0.72
CA TYR A 4 22.69 -14.20 0.32
C TYR A 4 21.16 -14.34 0.25
N THR A 5 20.64 -15.49 -0.21
CA THR A 5 19.20 -15.77 -0.23
C THR A 5 18.63 -15.86 1.19
N ALA A 6 19.33 -16.51 2.12
CA ALA A 6 18.88 -16.64 3.52
C ALA A 6 18.86 -15.28 4.24
N THR A 7 19.91 -14.47 4.08
CA THR A 7 20.00 -13.13 4.67
C THR A 7 18.95 -12.20 4.07
N ALA A 8 18.76 -12.21 2.74
CA ALA A 8 17.72 -11.43 2.08
C ALA A 8 16.32 -11.86 2.51
N ALA A 9 16.03 -13.16 2.55
CA ALA A 9 14.73 -13.69 2.98
C ALA A 9 14.41 -13.30 4.44
N ALA A 10 15.42 -13.29 5.31
CA ALA A 10 15.24 -12.87 6.70
C ALA A 10 15.02 -11.35 6.82
N VAL A 11 15.71 -10.51 6.01
CA VAL A 11 15.41 -9.06 5.91
C VAL A 11 13.98 -8.84 5.40
N PHE A 12 13.54 -9.60 4.39
CA PHE A 12 12.16 -9.56 3.89
C PHE A 12 11.16 -9.95 4.98
N GLY A 13 11.44 -10.97 5.78
CA GLY A 13 10.59 -11.39 6.89
C GLY A 13 10.40 -10.31 7.95
N VAL A 14 11.50 -9.63 8.33
CA VAL A 14 11.45 -8.48 9.25
C VAL A 14 10.68 -7.32 8.63
N TYR A 15 10.94 -7.01 7.36
CA TYR A 15 10.24 -5.98 6.62
C TYR A 15 8.73 -6.22 6.61
N PHE A 16 8.25 -7.42 6.27
CA PHE A 16 6.81 -7.73 6.25
C PHE A 16 6.16 -7.59 7.63
N ARG A 17 6.88 -7.93 8.71
CA ARG A 17 6.38 -7.74 10.08
C ARG A 17 6.24 -6.26 10.42
N LEU A 18 7.26 -5.46 10.12
CA LEU A 18 7.22 -4.01 10.35
C LEU A 18 6.17 -3.32 9.46
N GLN A 19 6.05 -3.73 8.20
CA GLN A 19 4.99 -3.28 7.30
C GLN A 19 3.61 -3.61 7.88
N GLY A 20 3.42 -4.81 8.44
CA GLY A 20 2.17 -5.21 9.09
C GLY A 20 1.77 -4.25 10.22
N ILE A 21 2.72 -3.83 11.06
CA ILE A 21 2.48 -2.86 12.14
C ILE A 21 2.03 -1.50 11.59
N VAL A 22 2.66 -1.02 10.50
CA VAL A 22 2.27 0.26 9.85
C VAL A 22 0.90 0.15 9.16
N PHE A 23 0.57 -1.01 8.59
CA PHE A 23 -0.68 -1.23 7.87
C PHE A 23 -1.87 -1.51 8.79
N MET A 24 -1.64 -2.01 10.01
CA MET A 24 -2.70 -2.33 10.98
C MET A 24 -3.67 -1.16 11.25
N PRO A 25 -3.20 0.07 11.57
CA PRO A 25 -4.09 1.22 11.76
C PRO A 25 -4.95 1.54 10.52
N ILE A 26 -4.41 1.31 9.33
CA ILE A 26 -5.09 1.59 8.06
C ILE A 26 -6.14 0.54 7.78
N PHE A 27 -5.89 -0.72 8.12
CA PHE A 27 -6.92 -1.75 8.09
C PHE A 27 -8.00 -1.47 9.14
N GLY A 28 -7.66 -0.93 10.31
CA GLY A 28 -8.63 -0.43 11.28
C GLY A 28 -9.52 0.67 10.69
N LEU A 29 -8.91 1.67 10.05
CA LEU A 29 -9.60 2.76 9.37
C LEU A 29 -10.50 2.25 8.22
N ASN A 30 -10.03 1.29 7.44
CA ASN A 30 -10.77 0.64 6.36
C ASN A 30 -12.06 -0.01 6.89
N ASN A 31 -11.95 -0.83 7.94
CA ASN A 31 -13.09 -1.50 8.55
C ASN A 31 -14.11 -0.52 9.17
N GLY A 32 -13.65 0.60 9.73
CA GLY A 32 -14.54 1.65 10.24
C GLY A 32 -15.20 2.49 9.14
N MET A 33 -14.51 2.71 8.02
CA MET A 33 -15.00 3.55 6.94
C MET A 33 -16.09 2.86 6.10
N ILE A 34 -15.96 1.56 5.84
CA ILE A 34 -16.93 0.80 5.01
C ILE A 34 -18.39 1.01 5.46
N PRO A 35 -18.77 0.81 6.74
CA PRO A 35 -20.16 0.97 7.20
C PRO A 35 -20.62 2.44 7.17
N ILE A 36 -19.73 3.39 7.45
CA ILE A 36 -20.06 4.83 7.41
C ILE A 36 -20.39 5.26 5.98
N VAL A 37 -19.58 4.82 5.01
CA VAL A 37 -19.75 5.14 3.60
C VAL A 37 -20.97 4.42 3.03
N SER A 38 -21.19 3.13 3.36
CA SER A 38 -22.34 2.37 2.87
C SER A 38 -23.68 2.90 3.39
N TYR A 39 -23.75 3.29 4.68
CA TYR A 39 -24.94 3.89 5.27
C TYR A 39 -25.30 5.23 4.61
N ASN A 40 -24.31 6.14 4.48
CA ASN A 40 -24.54 7.45 3.85
C ASN A 40 -24.87 7.34 2.36
N TYR A 41 -24.34 6.32 1.68
CA TYR A 41 -24.69 6.01 0.30
C TYR A 41 -26.14 5.53 0.19
N GLY A 42 -26.59 4.62 1.07
CA GLY A 42 -27.98 4.19 1.15
C GLY A 42 -28.97 5.33 1.47
N ALA A 43 -28.57 6.25 2.36
CA ALA A 43 -29.35 7.44 2.71
C ALA A 43 -29.29 8.56 1.66
N ARG A 44 -28.63 8.35 0.50
CA ARG A 44 -28.39 9.33 -0.57
C ARG A 44 -27.78 10.66 -0.10
N ASN A 45 -27.10 10.68 1.05
CA ASN A 45 -26.49 11.88 1.61
C ASN A 45 -25.09 12.12 1.04
N LYS A 46 -25.04 12.63 -0.20
CA LYS A 46 -23.79 12.86 -0.94
C LYS A 46 -22.78 13.76 -0.21
N LYS A 47 -23.25 14.77 0.53
CA LYS A 47 -22.36 15.69 1.27
C LYS A 47 -21.60 14.94 2.37
N ARG A 48 -22.30 14.15 3.20
CA ARG A 48 -21.67 13.35 4.26
C ARG A 48 -20.80 12.23 3.70
N LEU A 49 -21.23 11.59 2.62
CA LEU A 49 -20.45 10.58 1.90
C LEU A 49 -19.08 11.10 1.47
N ILE A 50 -19.05 12.22 0.73
CA ILE A 50 -17.79 12.81 0.24
C ILE A 50 -16.92 13.29 1.41
N HIS A 51 -17.54 13.85 2.44
CA HIS A 51 -16.81 14.29 3.63
C HIS A 51 -16.11 13.12 4.34
N ALA A 52 -16.82 12.00 4.57
CA ALA A 52 -16.24 10.80 5.16
C ALA A 52 -15.08 10.23 4.33
N ILE A 53 -15.24 10.16 3.00
CA ILE A 53 -14.19 9.68 2.09
C ILE A 53 -12.94 10.56 2.17
N LYS A 54 -13.11 11.90 2.08
CA LYS A 54 -11.98 12.84 2.15
C LYS A 54 -11.27 12.78 3.49
N LEU A 55 -12.03 12.68 4.58
CA LEU A 55 -11.49 12.61 5.92
C LEU A 55 -10.66 11.33 6.11
N SER A 56 -11.20 10.17 5.75
CA SER A 56 -10.48 8.90 5.82
C SER A 56 -9.25 8.87 4.90
N MET A 57 -9.35 9.45 3.71
CA MET A 57 -8.19 9.55 2.81
C MET A 57 -7.07 10.41 3.41
N THR A 58 -7.44 11.52 4.07
CA THR A 58 -6.47 12.38 4.77
C THR A 58 -5.79 11.61 5.91
N TYR A 59 -6.56 10.93 6.77
CA TYR A 59 -6.00 10.13 7.87
C TYR A 59 -5.10 9.00 7.37
N ALA A 60 -5.50 8.28 6.31
CA ALA A 60 -4.68 7.22 5.74
C ALA A 60 -3.34 7.74 5.18
N ILE A 61 -3.36 8.88 4.49
CA ILE A 61 -2.14 9.51 3.98
C ILE A 61 -1.25 9.95 5.15
N VAL A 62 -1.81 10.58 6.18
CA VAL A 62 -1.04 11.00 7.37
C VAL A 62 -0.37 9.79 8.05
N ILE A 63 -1.11 8.70 8.26
CA ILE A 63 -0.56 7.47 8.86
C ILE A 63 0.56 6.88 7.97
N MET A 64 0.36 6.85 6.65
CA MET A 64 1.38 6.36 5.71
C MET A 64 2.61 7.26 5.64
N VAL A 65 2.44 8.58 5.74
CA VAL A 65 3.56 9.54 5.79
C VAL A 65 4.36 9.34 7.08
N ILE A 66 3.70 9.14 8.22
CA ILE A 66 4.38 8.82 9.48
C ILE A 66 5.18 7.53 9.35
N GLY A 67 4.57 6.48 8.77
CA GLY A 67 5.25 5.22 8.47
C GLY A 67 6.46 5.40 7.54
N PHE A 68 6.30 6.18 6.47
CA PHE A 68 7.38 6.52 5.54
C PHE A 68 8.54 7.22 6.25
N VAL A 69 8.27 8.26 7.04
CA VAL A 69 9.28 9.02 7.78
C VAL A 69 10.03 8.13 8.77
N MET A 70 9.32 7.24 9.49
CA MET A 70 9.95 6.30 10.41
C MET A 70 10.92 5.36 9.68
N PHE A 71 10.51 4.79 8.54
CA PHE A 71 11.37 3.91 7.75
C PHE A 71 12.53 4.64 7.05
N GLN A 72 12.38 5.94 6.78
CA GLN A 72 13.42 6.75 6.16
C GLN A 72 14.50 7.18 7.16
N ILE A 73 14.09 7.56 8.38
CA ILE A 73 14.98 8.09 9.44
C ILE A 73 15.63 6.97 10.25
N PHE A 74 14.87 5.93 10.60
CA PHE A 74 15.34 4.86 11.51
C PHE A 74 15.43 3.45 10.88
N PRO A 75 15.87 3.27 9.61
CA PRO A 75 15.91 1.93 9.00
C PRO A 75 16.92 1.02 9.73
N ALA A 76 18.07 1.56 10.14
CA ALA A 76 19.12 0.79 10.81
C ALA A 76 18.70 0.34 12.23
N GLN A 77 17.98 1.19 12.97
CA GLN A 77 17.48 0.87 14.31
C GLN A 77 16.35 -0.16 14.26
N LEU A 78 15.47 -0.08 13.24
CA LEU A 78 14.44 -1.09 12.99
C LEU A 78 15.04 -2.46 12.66
N LEU A 79 16.13 -2.48 11.90
CA LEU A 79 16.88 -3.70 11.57
C LEU A 79 17.67 -4.22 12.80
N SER A 80 18.26 -3.33 13.61
CA SER A 80 19.03 -3.74 14.79
C SER A 80 18.16 -4.36 15.88
N LEU A 81 16.89 -3.97 15.99
CA LEU A 81 15.90 -4.60 16.89
C LEU A 81 15.67 -6.10 16.61
N TYR A 82 16.04 -6.57 15.42
CA TYR A 82 15.94 -7.97 15.00
C TYR A 82 17.28 -8.71 14.95
N ASN A 83 18.31 -8.22 15.65
CA ASN A 83 19.67 -8.79 15.65
C ASN A 83 20.27 -8.93 14.23
N ALA A 84 20.06 -7.92 13.38
CA ALA A 84 20.60 -7.91 12.04
C ALA A 84 22.15 -7.91 12.04
N THR A 85 22.75 -8.89 11.38
CA THR A 85 24.20 -8.91 11.08
C THR A 85 24.58 -7.72 10.17
N ALA A 86 25.86 -7.35 10.13
CA ALA A 86 26.35 -6.24 9.31
C ALA A 86 25.90 -6.34 7.83
N ASP A 87 25.87 -7.55 7.27
CA ASP A 87 25.39 -7.82 5.92
C ASP A 87 23.88 -7.60 5.75
N MET A 88 23.07 -7.90 6.77
CA MET A 88 21.62 -7.60 6.76
C MET A 88 21.37 -6.09 6.76
N ILE A 89 22.15 -5.32 7.53
CA ILE A 89 21.99 -3.87 7.60
C ILE A 89 22.40 -3.22 6.27
N ALA A 90 23.50 -3.67 5.68
CA ALA A 90 23.99 -3.16 4.39
C ALA A 90 22.97 -3.34 3.25
N ILE A 91 22.22 -4.45 3.26
CA ILE A 91 21.19 -4.75 2.25
C ILE A 91 19.82 -4.19 2.65
N GLY A 92 19.47 -4.23 3.92
CA GLY A 92 18.16 -3.84 4.44
C GLY A 92 17.93 -2.34 4.48
N VAL A 93 18.95 -1.53 4.78
CA VAL A 93 18.82 -0.06 4.80
C VAL A 93 18.41 0.51 3.43
N PRO A 94 19.08 0.20 2.30
CA PRO A 94 18.63 0.67 0.99
C PRO A 94 17.27 0.10 0.59
N ALA A 95 17.00 -1.16 0.95
CA ALA A 95 15.70 -1.80 0.72
C ALA A 95 14.55 -1.04 1.39
N PHE A 96 14.69 -0.75 2.69
CA PHE A 96 13.65 -0.10 3.49
C PHE A 96 13.38 1.31 2.97
N ARG A 97 14.43 2.05 2.61
CA ARG A 97 14.28 3.39 2.02
C ARG A 97 13.52 3.35 0.69
N ILE A 98 13.86 2.44 -0.21
CA ILE A 98 13.19 2.33 -1.51
C ILE A 98 11.74 1.87 -1.34
N ILE A 99 11.51 0.84 -0.52
CA ILE A 99 10.16 0.30 -0.34
C ILE A 99 9.27 1.29 0.42
N SER A 100 9.80 2.11 1.34
CA SER A 100 9.00 3.07 2.09
C SER A 100 8.21 4.04 1.18
N ILE A 101 8.74 4.39 0.00
CA ILE A 101 8.07 5.23 -1.00
C ILE A 101 6.71 4.63 -1.41
N SER A 102 6.62 3.30 -1.44
CA SER A 102 5.41 2.56 -1.76
C SER A 102 4.27 2.80 -0.75
N PHE A 103 4.58 3.16 0.50
CA PHE A 103 3.56 3.40 1.55
C PHE A 103 2.69 4.61 1.25
N LEU A 104 3.28 5.68 0.69
CA LEU A 104 2.55 6.89 0.30
C LEU A 104 1.43 6.56 -0.70
N PHE A 105 1.71 5.66 -1.64
CA PHE A 105 0.78 5.21 -2.68
C PHE A 105 -0.23 4.16 -2.14
N ALA A 106 0.23 3.26 -1.28
CA ALA A 106 -0.58 2.21 -0.70
C ALA A 106 -1.78 2.75 0.11
N GLY A 107 -1.60 3.85 0.86
CA GLY A 107 -2.69 4.48 1.62
C GLY A 107 -3.85 4.92 0.74
N PHE A 108 -3.55 5.51 -0.42
CA PHE A 108 -4.56 5.92 -1.40
C PHE A 108 -5.30 4.71 -2.00
N CYS A 109 -4.56 3.67 -2.37
CA CYS A 109 -5.12 2.43 -2.92
C CYS A 109 -6.09 1.76 -1.94
N ILE A 110 -5.69 1.60 -0.67
CA ILE A 110 -6.49 0.90 0.33
C ILE A 110 -7.81 1.65 0.61
N ILE A 111 -7.76 2.97 0.82
CA ILE A 111 -8.97 3.76 1.05
C ILE A 111 -9.89 3.76 -0.16
N SER A 112 -9.35 3.94 -1.37
CA SER A 112 -10.15 3.89 -2.60
C SER A 112 -10.83 2.53 -2.78
N GLY A 113 -10.11 1.43 -2.53
CA GLY A 113 -10.66 0.07 -2.53
C GLY A 113 -11.80 -0.10 -1.53
N SER A 114 -11.62 0.42 -0.31
CA SER A 114 -12.65 0.40 0.74
C SER A 114 -13.92 1.16 0.32
N VAL A 115 -13.77 2.28 -0.39
CA VAL A 115 -14.90 3.04 -0.94
C VAL A 115 -15.64 2.20 -1.98
N PHE A 116 -14.95 1.50 -2.88
CA PHE A 116 -15.62 0.60 -3.83
C PHE A 116 -16.39 -0.52 -3.13
N GLN A 117 -15.79 -1.14 -2.10
CA GLN A 117 -16.45 -2.15 -1.28
C GLN A 117 -17.70 -1.59 -0.59
N ALA A 118 -17.62 -0.40 0.00
CA ALA A 118 -18.74 0.26 0.66
C ALA A 118 -19.89 0.62 -0.28
N LEU A 119 -19.60 0.88 -1.56
CA LEU A 119 -20.58 1.17 -2.61
C LEU A 119 -21.18 -0.10 -3.24
N GLY A 120 -20.94 -1.27 -2.64
CA GLY A 120 -21.48 -2.56 -3.08
C GLY A 120 -20.72 -3.19 -4.25
N ASN A 121 -19.52 -2.71 -4.58
CA ASN A 121 -18.70 -3.26 -5.64
C ASN A 121 -17.30 -3.63 -5.12
N GLY A 122 -17.17 -4.86 -4.62
CA GLY A 122 -15.89 -5.40 -4.16
C GLY A 122 -14.93 -5.79 -5.28
N ILE A 123 -15.43 -6.07 -6.50
CA ILE A 123 -14.60 -6.54 -7.63
C ILE A 123 -13.49 -5.54 -8.01
N PRO A 124 -13.74 -4.22 -8.18
CA PRO A 124 -12.69 -3.23 -8.43
C PRO A 124 -11.64 -3.20 -7.31
N SER A 125 -12.06 -3.26 -6.04
CA SER A 125 -11.15 -3.27 -4.88
C SER A 125 -10.28 -4.53 -4.86
N MET A 126 -10.85 -5.66 -5.28
CA MET A 126 -10.15 -6.93 -5.38
C MET A 126 -9.15 -6.90 -6.53
N ILE A 127 -9.55 -6.38 -7.70
CA ILE A 127 -8.65 -6.22 -8.86
C ILE A 127 -7.47 -5.32 -8.51
N THR A 128 -7.69 -4.19 -7.85
CA THR A 128 -6.58 -3.28 -7.45
C THR A 128 -5.67 -3.87 -6.38
N SER A 129 -6.21 -4.66 -5.45
CA SER A 129 -5.40 -5.33 -4.42
C SER A 129 -4.59 -6.49 -5.00
N THR A 130 -5.23 -7.31 -5.84
CA THR A 130 -4.61 -8.44 -6.52
C THR A 130 -3.59 -7.98 -7.57
N SER A 131 -3.88 -6.88 -8.29
CA SER A 131 -2.94 -6.35 -9.27
C SER A 131 -1.65 -5.88 -8.61
N ARG A 132 -1.76 -5.23 -7.45
CA ARG A 132 -0.63 -4.76 -6.65
C ARG A 132 0.27 -5.90 -6.16
N GLN A 133 -0.31 -6.97 -5.61
CA GLN A 133 0.46 -8.04 -4.97
C GLN A 133 0.86 -9.20 -5.90
N LEU A 134 0.05 -9.56 -6.88
CA LEU A 134 0.31 -10.71 -7.75
C LEU A 134 0.70 -10.29 -9.17
N ILE A 135 -0.05 -9.37 -9.79
CA ILE A 135 0.10 -9.08 -11.22
C ILE A 135 1.23 -8.10 -11.50
N ALA A 136 1.50 -7.16 -10.60
CA ALA A 136 2.54 -6.16 -10.77
C ALA A 136 3.84 -6.59 -10.09
N LEU A 137 3.77 -7.00 -8.82
CA LEU A 137 4.96 -7.33 -8.04
C LEU A 137 5.79 -8.47 -8.63
N ILE A 138 5.15 -9.60 -8.99
CA ILE A 138 5.85 -10.81 -9.45
C ILE A 138 6.59 -10.58 -10.79
N PRO A 139 5.94 -10.10 -11.86
CA PRO A 139 6.65 -9.89 -13.12
C PRO A 139 7.63 -8.72 -13.04
N LEU A 140 7.36 -7.65 -12.29
CA LEU A 140 8.36 -6.59 -12.08
C LEU A 140 9.58 -7.12 -11.33
N ALA A 141 9.39 -7.93 -10.28
CA ALA A 141 10.49 -8.52 -9.55
C ALA A 141 11.32 -9.48 -10.44
N LEU A 142 10.67 -10.30 -11.27
CA LEU A 142 11.35 -11.19 -12.22
C LEU A 142 12.11 -10.41 -13.29
N LEU A 143 11.53 -9.34 -13.82
CA LEU A 143 12.10 -8.54 -14.88
C LEU A 143 13.28 -7.69 -14.36
N LEU A 144 13.13 -7.06 -13.19
CA LEU A 144 14.20 -6.28 -12.56
C LEU A 144 15.32 -7.17 -11.99
N SER A 145 15.01 -8.38 -11.51
CA SER A 145 16.02 -9.38 -11.09
C SER A 145 16.98 -9.73 -12.23
N ARG A 146 16.48 -9.79 -13.48
CA ARG A 146 17.31 -10.09 -14.66
C ARG A 146 18.16 -8.93 -15.17
N ILE A 147 17.82 -7.69 -14.84
CA ILE A 147 18.47 -6.48 -15.40
C ILE A 147 19.51 -5.89 -14.44
N GLY A 148 19.27 -5.90 -13.12
CA GLY A 148 20.06 -5.08 -12.19
C GLY A 148 20.36 -5.69 -10.81
N GLY A 149 20.19 -7.00 -10.65
CA GLY A 149 20.52 -7.70 -9.40
C GLY A 149 19.63 -7.28 -8.21
N LEU A 150 20.13 -7.51 -6.98
CA LEU A 150 19.34 -7.38 -5.74
C LEU A 150 18.78 -5.96 -5.53
N ASN A 151 19.51 -4.93 -5.94
CA ASN A 151 19.09 -3.53 -5.79
C ASN A 151 17.90 -3.15 -6.70
N ALA A 152 17.83 -3.75 -7.89
CA ALA A 152 16.72 -3.52 -8.81
C ALA A 152 15.43 -4.17 -8.30
N ILE A 153 15.50 -5.30 -7.59
CA ILE A 153 14.31 -5.96 -7.05
C ILE A 153 13.53 -5.04 -6.09
N TRP A 154 14.22 -4.20 -5.33
CA TRP A 154 13.56 -3.26 -4.41
C TRP A 154 12.70 -2.22 -5.13
N TRP A 155 13.08 -1.82 -6.34
CA TRP A 155 12.31 -0.89 -7.16
C TRP A 155 11.01 -1.50 -7.70
N ALA A 156 10.88 -2.83 -7.72
CA ALA A 156 9.64 -3.48 -8.14
C ALA A 156 8.45 -3.09 -7.25
N PHE A 157 8.68 -2.85 -5.95
CA PHE A 157 7.64 -2.44 -5.00
C PHE A 157 7.02 -1.07 -5.35
N PRO A 158 7.77 0.04 -5.38
CA PRO A 158 7.21 1.35 -5.75
C PRO A 158 6.65 1.37 -7.17
N LEU A 159 7.28 0.68 -8.15
CA LEU A 159 6.72 0.55 -9.51
C LEU A 159 5.37 -0.17 -9.51
N SER A 160 5.24 -1.26 -8.75
CA SER A 160 3.99 -2.00 -8.63
C SER A 160 2.89 -1.17 -7.98
N GLU A 161 3.22 -0.36 -6.97
CA GLU A 161 2.27 0.56 -6.34
C GLU A 161 1.86 1.70 -7.29
N ILE A 162 2.79 2.26 -8.07
CA ILE A 162 2.45 3.29 -9.07
C ILE A 162 1.42 2.73 -10.08
N LEU A 163 1.64 1.52 -10.58
CA LEU A 163 0.68 0.86 -11.46
C LEU A 163 -0.66 0.64 -10.77
N ALA A 164 -0.66 0.20 -9.51
CA ALA A 164 -1.87 0.00 -8.73
C ALA A 164 -2.63 1.32 -8.51
N VAL A 165 -1.93 2.43 -8.25
CA VAL A 165 -2.54 3.77 -8.11
C VAL A 165 -3.15 4.23 -9.42
N VAL A 166 -2.48 4.03 -10.56
CA VAL A 166 -3.02 4.38 -11.87
C VAL A 166 -4.32 3.61 -12.15
N ILE A 167 -4.33 2.30 -11.92
CA ILE A 167 -5.52 1.46 -12.07
C ILE A 167 -6.62 1.91 -11.11
N THR A 168 -6.28 2.17 -9.85
CA THR A 168 -7.23 2.61 -8.83
C THR A 168 -7.84 3.97 -9.17
N ALA A 169 -7.03 4.92 -9.63
CA ALA A 169 -7.49 6.24 -10.05
C ALA A 169 -8.42 6.15 -11.28
N PHE A 170 -8.12 5.25 -12.22
CA PHE A 170 -8.99 4.97 -13.36
C PHE A 170 -10.35 4.43 -12.91
N PHE A 171 -10.38 3.39 -12.06
CA PHE A 171 -11.62 2.86 -11.49
C PHE A 171 -12.38 3.89 -10.66
N LEU A 172 -11.68 4.73 -9.90
CA LEU A 172 -12.27 5.79 -9.08
C LEU A 172 -12.97 6.82 -9.96
N LYS A 173 -12.33 7.25 -11.06
CA LYS A 173 -12.91 8.19 -12.03
C LYS A 173 -14.12 7.58 -12.74
N TYR A 174 -14.04 6.31 -13.12
CA TYR A 174 -15.16 5.57 -13.71
C TYR A 174 -16.36 5.48 -12.75
N PHE A 175 -16.12 5.10 -11.49
CA PHE A 175 -17.16 5.02 -10.46
C PHE A 175 -17.76 6.37 -10.11
N TYR A 176 -16.91 7.39 -10.00
CA TYR A 176 -17.36 8.74 -9.69
C TYR A 176 -18.33 9.24 -10.78
N ASN A 177 -17.98 9.05 -12.05
CA ASN A 177 -18.82 9.48 -13.16
C ASN A 177 -20.11 8.65 -13.30
N ASN A 178 -20.06 7.32 -13.11
CA ASN A 178 -21.21 6.45 -13.37
C ASN A 178 -22.14 6.23 -12.17
N LYS A 179 -21.64 6.35 -10.92
CA LYS A 179 -22.45 6.11 -9.71
C LYS A 179 -22.62 7.35 -8.83
N ILE A 180 -21.59 8.17 -8.66
CA ILE A 180 -21.62 9.31 -7.72
C ILE A 180 -22.15 10.59 -8.39
N LYS A 181 -21.89 10.79 -9.67
CA LYS A 181 -22.37 11.94 -10.45
C LYS A 181 -23.86 11.83 -10.80
N VAL A 182 -24.35 10.59 -10.97
CA VAL A 182 -25.76 10.25 -11.26
C VAL A 182 -26.64 10.28 -10.00
N LEU A 183 -26.05 10.39 -8.81
CA LEU A 183 -26.76 10.65 -7.54
C LEU A 183 -27.26 12.11 -7.41
N GLY A 184 -27.55 12.76 -8.52
CA GLY A 184 -28.18 14.07 -8.63
C GLY A 184 -29.43 13.93 -9.49
#